data_AF-A0AAE3BA79-F1
#
_entry.id   AF-A0AAE3BA79-F1
#
_cell.length_a   1.000
_cell.length_b   1.000
_cell.length_c   1.000
_cell.angle_alpha   90.00
_cell.angle_beta   90.00
_cell.angle_gamma   90.00
#
_symmetry.space_group_name_H-M   'P 1'
#
loop_
_entity.id
_entity.type
_entity.pdbx_description
1 polymer ?
#
loop_
_entity_poly.entity_id
_entity_poly.type
_entity_poly.pdbx_seq_one_letter_code
_entity_poly.pdbx_strand_id
1 'polypeptide(L)' 'MAMRIVAFDVVERNDVGVDEIQRLARDLWQAMSAGREGASERPRWINSGAVAAADAYTAHRFEGTVDGEA' A
#
# COMPACT_ATOMS: atom_id res chain seq x y z
N MET A 1 -6.07 -3.50 -22.60
CA MET A 1 -5.12 -4.09 -21.63
C MET A 1 -5.88 -4.34 -20.35
N ALA A 2 -5.68 -5.49 -19.71
CA ALA A 2 -6.35 -5.78 -18.43
C ALA A 2 -5.53 -5.16 -17.29
N MET A 3 -6.16 -4.41 -16.39
CA MET A 3 -5.48 -3.85 -15.22
C MET A 3 -5.22 -4.94 -14.17
N ARG A 4 -4.02 -4.96 -13.59
CA ARG A 4 -3.67 -5.80 -12.43
C ARG A 4 -3.65 -4.95 -11.17
N ILE A 5 -4.21 -5.48 -10.09
CA ILE A 5 -4.16 -4.85 -8.76
C ILE A 5 -2.95 -5.40 -8.00
N VAL A 6 -2.15 -4.50 -7.44
CA VAL A 6 -1.07 -4.81 -6.52
C VAL A 6 -1.48 -4.32 -5.14
N ALA A 7 -1.73 -5.26 -4.24
CA ALA A 7 -2.02 -4.99 -2.84
C ALA A 7 -0.76 -5.15 -1.97
N PHE A 8 -0.60 -4.27 -0.99
CA PHE A 8 0.48 -4.36 -0.01
C PHE A 8 0.02 -3.77 1.32
N ASP A 9 0.65 -4.20 2.41
CA ASP A 9 0.32 -3.74 3.76
C ASP A 9 1.49 -2.94 4.34
N VAL A 10 1.17 -1.81 4.98
CA VAL A 10 2.11 -1.08 5.84
C VAL A 10 1.71 -1.35 7.29
N VAL A 11 2.66 -1.84 8.10
CA VAL A 11 2.42 -2.16 9.51
C VAL A 11 2.88 -1.00 10.38
N GLU A 12 1.93 -0.36 11.05
CA GLU A 12 2.13 0.66 12.06
C GLU A 12 2.35 0.02 13.42
N ARG A 13 3.33 0.49 14.19
CA ARG A 13 3.31 0.40 15.65
C ARG A 13 2.52 1.61 16.14
N ASN A 14 1.51 1.44 17.00
CA ASN A 14 0.44 2.40 17.31
C ASN A 14 0.88 3.78 17.91
N ASP A 15 2.14 4.18 17.75
CA ASP A 15 2.77 5.43 18.16
C ASP A 15 3.32 6.27 16.98
N VAL A 16 3.16 5.82 15.73
CA VAL A 16 3.73 6.48 14.53
C VAL A 16 2.81 7.55 13.94
N GLY A 17 1.52 7.25 13.79
CA GLY A 17 0.51 8.15 13.24
C GLY A 17 0.22 7.94 11.75
N VAL A 18 -1.06 8.13 11.40
CA VAL A 18 -1.64 7.86 10.06
C VAL A 18 -0.94 8.61 8.91
N ASP A 19 -0.52 9.85 9.13
CA ASP A 19 0.11 10.66 8.06
C ASP A 19 1.44 10.08 7.59
N GLU A 20 2.23 9.54 8.53
CA GLU A 20 3.50 8.90 8.23
C GLU A 20 3.30 7.58 7.51
N ILE A 21 2.26 6.80 7.87
CA ILE A 21 1.86 5.59 7.15
C ILE A 21 1.47 5.91 5.71
N GLN A 22 0.69 6.97 5.47
CA GLN A 22 0.34 7.38 4.11
C GLN A 22 1.56 7.83 3.30
N ARG A 23 2.51 8.53 3.94
CA ARG A 23 3.75 8.92 3.30
C ARG A 23 4.56 7.70 2.89
N LEU A 24 4.78 6.77 3.82
CA LEU A 24 5.51 5.53 3.56
C LEU A 24 4.84 4.68 2.48
N ALA A 25 3.52 4.57 2.49
CA ALA A 25 2.77 3.84 1.46
C ALA A 25 2.97 4.45 0.06
N ARG A 26 2.98 5.79 -0.05
CA ARG A 26 3.27 6.47 -1.33
C ARG A 26 4.70 6.22 -1.80
N ASP A 27 5.67 6.35 -0.90
CA ASP A 27 7.08 6.15 -1.23
C ASP A 27 7.34 4.70 -1.68
N LEU A 28 6.75 3.73 -0.98
CA LEU A 28 6.83 2.30 -1.33
C LEU A 28 6.17 2.00 -2.67
N TRP A 29 4.98 2.58 -2.92
CA TRP A 29 4.29 2.41 -4.19
C TRP A 29 5.12 2.94 -5.36
N GLN A 30 5.68 4.15 -5.24
CA GLN A 30 6.53 4.73 -6.27
C GLN A 30 7.75 3.85 -6.59
N ALA A 31 8.37 3.26 -5.57
CA ALA A 31 9.48 2.33 -5.76
C ALA A 31 9.03 1.02 -6.44
N MET A 32 7.89 0.45 -6.04
CA MET A 32 7.37 -0.81 -6.60
C MET A 32 6.82 -0.68 -8.03
N SER A 33 6.23 0.48 -8.35
CA SER A 33 5.59 0.75 -9.64
C SER A 33 6.52 1.41 -10.65
N ALA A 34 7.76 1.71 -10.26
CA ALA A 34 8.76 2.29 -11.16
C ALA A 34 8.94 1.43 -12.42
N GLY A 35 8.77 2.05 -13.59
CA GLY A 35 8.90 1.37 -14.88
C GLY A 35 7.73 0.45 -15.26
N ARG A 36 6.64 0.43 -14.48
CA ARG A 36 5.42 -0.30 -14.84
C ARG A 36 4.45 0.62 -15.59
N GLU A 37 4.06 0.21 -16.79
CA GLU A 37 3.04 0.93 -17.57
C GLU A 37 1.68 0.90 -16.86
N GLY A 38 0.89 1.96 -17.06
CA GLY A 38 -0.44 2.08 -16.46
C GLY A 38 -0.45 2.17 -14.93
N ALA A 39 0.70 2.40 -14.29
CA ALA A 39 0.79 2.56 -12.85
C ALA A 39 -0.07 3.73 -12.37
N SER A 40 -0.96 3.50 -11.40
CA SER A 40 -1.68 4.59 -10.74
C SER A 40 -0.70 5.54 -10.06
N GLU A 41 -0.98 6.84 -10.04
CA GLU A 41 -0.05 7.83 -9.44
C GLU A 41 0.18 7.59 -7.94
N ARG A 42 -0.84 7.09 -7.24
CA ARG A 42 -0.82 6.82 -5.80
C ARG A 42 -1.55 5.52 -5.48
N PRO A 43 -1.16 4.83 -4.41
CA PRO A 43 -1.94 3.73 -3.89
C PRO A 43 -3.13 4.26 -3.09
N ARG A 44 -4.23 3.49 -3.05
CA ARG A 44 -5.43 3.78 -2.29
C ARG A 44 -5.43 3.00 -0.97
N TRP A 45 -5.76 3.66 0.14
CA TRP A 45 -6.02 2.98 1.41
C TRP A 45 -7.36 2.25 1.34
N ILE A 46 -7.36 0.95 1.64
CA ILE A 46 -8.53 0.09 1.59
C ILE A 46 -9.13 -0.13 2.98
N ASN A 47 -8.33 -0.64 3.92
CA ASN A 47 -8.76 -0.88 5.29
C ASN A 47 -7.57 -0.94 6.26
N SER A 48 -7.89 -1.02 7.54
CA SER A 48 -6.91 -1.24 8.61
C SER A 48 -7.42 -2.31 9.56
N GLY A 49 -6.51 -3.06 10.15
CA GLY A 49 -6.87 -4.09 11.14
C GLY A 49 -5.73 -4.38 12.10
N ALA A 50 -6.08 -4.83 13.31
CA ALA A 50 -5.10 -5.28 14.29
C ALA A 50 -4.31 -6.49 13.74
N VAL A 51 -3.02 -6.54 14.06
CA VAL A 51 -2.17 -7.70 13.73
C VAL A 51 -2.42 -8.79 14.76
N ALA A 52 -2.71 -10.01 14.31
CA ALA A 52 -2.97 -11.13 15.20
C ALA A 52 -1.76 -11.42 16.09
N ALA A 53 -2.00 -11.55 17.40
CA ALA A 53 -0.98 -11.75 18.43
C ALA A 53 0.06 -10.61 18.56
N ALA A 54 -0.21 -9.43 18.01
CA ALA A 54 0.64 -8.24 18.09
C ALA A 54 -0.21 -6.98 18.26
N ASP A 55 -0.80 -6.82 19.44
CA ASP A 55 -1.74 -5.76 19.84
C ASP A 55 -1.18 -4.33 19.72
N ALA A 56 0.14 -4.17 19.83
CA ALA A 56 0.83 -2.91 19.59
C ALA A 56 0.86 -2.48 18.11
N TYR A 57 0.35 -3.31 17.19
CA TYR A 57 0.47 -3.09 15.75
C TYR A 57 -0.86 -3.10 15.01
N THR A 58 -0.95 -2.22 14.01
CA THR A 58 -2.06 -2.13 13.06
C THR A 58 -1.52 -2.30 11.64
N ALA A 59 -2.11 -3.18 10.86
CA ALA A 59 -1.82 -3.31 9.43
C ALA A 59 -2.77 -2.42 8.62
N HIS A 60 -2.21 -1.67 7.68
CA HIS A 60 -2.95 -0.79 6.76
C HIS A 60 -2.80 -1.32 5.34
N ARG A 61 -3.91 -1.72 4.72
CA ARG A 61 -3.90 -2.25 3.36
C ARG A 61 -4.01 -1.13 2.34
N PHE A 62 -3.11 -1.17 1.37
CA PHE A 62 -3.07 -0.30 0.23
C PHE A 62 -3.15 -1.08 -1.08
N GLU A 63 -3.77 -0.48 -2.09
CA GLU A 63 -3.87 -1.05 -3.44
C GLU A 63 -3.47 0.00 -4.48
N GLY A 64 -2.63 -0.41 -5.43
CA GLY A 64 -2.37 0.34 -6.65
C GLY A 64 -2.61 -0.53 -7.88
N THR A 65 -2.77 0.10 -9.04
CA THR A 65 -3.00 -0.62 -10.31
C THR A 65 -1.81 -0.48 -11.24
N VAL A 66 -1.57 -1.48 -12.08
CA VAL A 66 -0.63 -1.44 -13.21
C VAL A 66 -1.26 -2.13 -14.41
N ASP A 67 -0.77 -1.87 -15.61
CA ASP A 67 -1.19 -2.64 -16.77
C ASP A 67 -0.72 -4.09 -16.65
N GLY A 68 -1.60 -5.02 -17.01
CA GLY A 68 -1.25 -6.43 -17.14
C GLY A 68 -0.50 -6.67 -18.43
N GLU A 69 0.61 -7.42 -18.35
CA GLU A 69 1.28 -7.96 -19.53
C GLU A 69 0.28 -8.79 -20.35
N ALA A 70 0.22 -8.49 -21.66
CA ALA A 70 -0.64 -9.14 -22.64
C ALA A 70 -0.17 -10.56 -22.97
#